data_AF-F5L4G0-F1
#
_entry.id   AF-F5L4G0-F1
#
_cell.length_a   1.000
_cell.length_b   1.000
_cell.length_c   1.000
_cell.angle_alpha   90.00
_cell.angle_beta   90.00
_cell.angle_gamma   90.00
#
_symmetry.space_group_name_H-M   'P 1'
#
loop_
_entity.id
_entity.type
_entity.pdbx_description
1 polymer ?
#
loop_
_entity_poly.entity_id
_entity_poly.type
_entity_poly.pdbx_seq_one_letter_code
_entity_poly.pdbx_strand_id
1 'polypeptide(L)'
;MPQYNVPQEFDSEEKVIGGSLSLRQFVYLVIIAVIDLGGLLFVLFNPVGISFSVLLTITLSVIIPVSVIGLALAFFEHPEYGRLDKLLVSYIRYKRNGKYYR
;
A
#
# COMPACT_ATOMS: atom_id res chain seq x y z
N MET A 1 28.41 -16.23 -3.26
CA MET A 1 27.32 -15.45 -2.61
C MET A 1 26.02 -16.02 -3.14
N PRO A 2 25.10 -16.50 -2.29
CA PRO A 2 23.82 -17.00 -2.79
C PRO A 2 23.05 -15.84 -3.42
N GLN A 3 22.85 -15.94 -4.72
CA GLN A 3 22.23 -14.91 -5.56
C GLN A 3 20.73 -15.20 -5.57
N TYR A 4 19.95 -14.35 -4.92
CA TYR A 4 18.49 -14.46 -4.90
C TYR A 4 17.94 -14.03 -6.26
N ASN A 5 17.86 -14.98 -7.21
CA ASN A 5 17.18 -14.77 -8.47
C ASN A 5 15.66 -14.81 -8.21
N VAL A 6 15.07 -13.63 -8.01
CA VAL A 6 13.62 -13.49 -8.15
C VAL A 6 13.27 -13.85 -9.59
N PRO A 7 12.39 -14.83 -9.85
CA PRO A 7 11.93 -15.07 -11.22
C PRO A 7 11.29 -13.78 -11.71
N GLN A 8 11.91 -13.17 -12.73
CA GLN A 8 11.37 -12.05 -13.51
C GLN A 8 10.20 -12.52 -14.37
N GLU A 9 9.22 -13.21 -13.78
CA GLU A 9 7.90 -13.30 -14.38
C GLU A 9 7.22 -11.96 -14.10
N PHE A 10 7.52 -11.01 -14.97
CA PHE A 10 6.65 -9.89 -15.26
C PHE A 10 5.36 -10.47 -15.84
N ASP A 11 4.52 -11.04 -14.99
CA ASP A 11 3.10 -11.20 -15.27
C ASP A 11 2.61 -9.79 -15.61
N SER A 12 2.42 -9.50 -16.90
CA SER A 12 1.81 -8.25 -17.33
C SER A 12 0.48 -8.15 -16.61
N GLU A 13 0.39 -7.26 -15.63
CA GLU A 13 -0.82 -7.11 -14.84
C GLU A 13 -1.91 -6.62 -15.79
N GLU A 14 -2.92 -7.45 -16.00
CA GLU A 14 -4.01 -7.14 -16.92
C GLU A 14 -4.69 -5.86 -16.42
N LYS A 15 -4.73 -4.84 -17.28
CA LYS A 15 -5.30 -3.53 -16.93
C LYS A 15 -6.82 -3.63 -17.05
N VAL A 16 -7.46 -3.95 -15.93
CA VAL A 16 -8.89 -4.29 -15.87
C VAL A 16 -9.80 -3.05 -16.02
N ILE A 17 -9.35 -1.87 -15.58
CA ILE A 17 -10.19 -0.67 -15.58
C ILE A 17 -9.70 0.30 -16.65
N GLY A 18 -10.49 0.43 -17.72
CA GLY A 18 -10.23 1.37 -18.82
C GLY A 18 -8.93 1.12 -19.59
N GLY A 19 -8.29 -0.05 -19.43
CA GLY A 19 -7.00 -0.37 -20.03
C GLY A 19 -5.82 0.44 -19.45
N SER A 20 -6.02 1.21 -18.37
CA SER A 20 -4.98 2.04 -17.74
C SER A 20 -4.61 1.56 -16.35
N LEU A 21 -5.57 1.03 -15.59
CA LEU A 21 -5.40 0.68 -14.19
C LEU A 21 -5.45 -0.84 -13.98
N SER A 22 -4.48 -1.39 -13.26
CA SER A 22 -4.50 -2.81 -12.89
C SER A 22 -5.51 -3.07 -11.78
N LEU A 23 -6.00 -4.32 -11.67
CA LEU A 23 -6.89 -4.72 -10.57
C LEU A 23 -6.25 -4.46 -9.19
N ARG A 24 -4.93 -4.62 -9.10
CA ARG A 24 -4.15 -4.34 -7.88
C ARG A 24 -4.23 -2.85 -7.51
N GLN A 25 -3.89 -1.97 -8.45
CA GLN A 25 -3.97 -0.53 -8.26
C GLN A 25 -5.38 -0.11 -7.85
N PHE A 26 -6.40 -0.73 -8.44
CA PHE A 26 -7.78 -0.48 -8.07
C PHE A 26 -8.08 -0.84 -6.62
N VAL A 27 -7.66 -2.02 -6.17
CA VAL A 27 -7.85 -2.45 -4.77
C VAL A 27 -7.16 -1.49 -3.80
N TYR A 28 -5.92 -1.08 -4.10
CA TYR A 28 -5.24 -0.08 -3.25
C TYR A 28 -5.98 1.26 -3.23
N LEU A 29 -6.42 1.76 -4.38
CA LEU A 29 -7.20 3.00 -4.45
C LEU A 29 -8.51 2.91 -3.66
N VAL A 30 -9.21 1.77 -3.75
CA VAL A 30 -10.45 1.54 -2.97
C VAL A 30 -10.16 1.54 -1.48
N ILE A 31 -9.10 0.87 -1.02
CA ILE A 31 -8.72 0.86 0.40
C ILE A 31 -8.40 2.27 0.89
N ILE A 32 -7.61 3.03 0.13
CA ILE A 32 -7.25 4.42 0.47
C ILE A 32 -8.50 5.29 0.50
N ALA A 33 -9.37 5.17 -0.50
CA ALA A 33 -10.63 5.93 -0.55
C ALA A 33 -11.51 5.63 0.66
N VAL A 34 -11.60 4.37 1.11
CA VAL A 34 -12.37 4.01 2.32
C VAL A 34 -11.74 4.60 3.59
N ILE A 35 -10.42 4.59 3.71
CA ILE A 35 -9.71 5.20 4.85
C ILE A 35 -9.93 6.71 4.87
N ASP A 36 -9.79 7.38 3.73
CA ASP A 36 -9.94 8.83 3.61
C ASP A 36 -11.40 9.26 3.85
N LEU A 37 -12.39 8.53 3.30
CA LEU A 37 -13.82 8.77 3.58
C LEU A 37 -14.14 8.53 5.05
N GLY A 38 -13.65 7.43 5.63
CA GLY A 38 -13.83 7.13 7.04
C GLY A 38 -13.25 8.23 7.92
N GLY A 39 -12.04 8.70 7.60
CA GLY A 39 -11.39 9.82 8.26
C GLY A 39 -12.17 11.12 8.14
N LEU A 40 -12.64 11.46 6.94
CA LEU A 40 -13.44 12.66 6.69
C LEU A 40 -14.76 12.62 7.47
N LEU A 41 -15.48 11.50 7.44
CA LEU A 41 -16.72 11.32 8.19
C LEU A 41 -16.48 11.41 9.70
N PHE A 42 -15.35 10.86 10.17
CA PHE A 42 -14.97 10.94 11.58
C PHE A 42 -14.69 12.39 12.02
N VAL A 43 -14.02 13.19 11.18
CA VAL A 43 -13.80 14.62 11.43
C VAL A 43 -15.11 15.42 11.38
N LEU A 44 -15.96 15.14 10.38
CA LEU A 44 -17.17 15.91 10.12
C LEU A 44 -18.26 15.67 11.17
N PHE A 45 -18.50 14.41 11.52
CA PHE A 45 -19.57 14.02 12.44
C PHE A 45 -19.11 13.96 13.90
N ASN A 46 -17.80 13.90 14.13
CA ASN A 46 -17.17 13.86 15.45
C ASN A 46 -17.97 13.04 16.49
N PRO A 47 -18.26 11.74 16.21
CA PRO A 47 -19.19 10.95 17.01
C PRO A 47 -18.72 10.73 18.46
N VAL A 48 -17.44 10.98 18.73
CA VAL A 48 -16.78 10.73 20.03
C VAL A 48 -16.56 12.04 20.81
N GLY A 49 -16.89 13.21 20.25
CA GLY A 49 -16.72 14.50 20.91
C GLY A 49 -15.25 14.90 21.10
N ILE A 50 -14.37 14.46 20.21
CA ILE A 50 -12.94 14.73 20.24
C ILE A 50 -12.66 16.19 19.84
N SER A 51 -11.72 16.84 20.50
CA SER A 51 -11.33 18.21 20.15
C SER A 51 -10.82 18.30 18.71
N PHE A 52 -11.19 19.37 18.00
CA PHE A 52 -10.78 19.60 16.61
C PHE A 52 -9.26 19.52 16.39
N SER A 53 -8.46 20.03 17.34
CA SER A 53 -6.99 19.95 17.28
C SER A 53 -6.46 18.52 17.28
N VAL A 54 -7.12 17.60 18.00
CA VAL A 54 -6.74 16.18 18.05
C VAL A 54 -7.13 15.50 16.75
N LEU A 55 -8.33 15.78 16.22
CA LEU A 55 -8.78 15.29 14.92
C LEU A 55 -7.85 15.73 13.78
N LEU A 56 -7.44 17.00 13.79
CA LEU A 56 -6.50 17.56 12.83
C LEU A 56 -5.13 16.88 12.95
N THR A 57 -4.66 16.64 14.18
CA THR A 57 -3.40 15.92 14.43
C THR A 57 -3.45 14.50 13.87
N ILE A 58 -4.52 13.73 14.14
CA ILE A 58 -4.68 12.36 13.63
C ILE A 58 -4.72 12.37 12.10
N THR A 59 -5.43 13.33 11.50
CA THR A 59 -5.54 13.44 10.04
C THR A 59 -4.17 13.71 9.40
N LEU A 60 -3.43 14.69 9.92
CA LEU A 60 -2.12 15.05 9.38
C LEU A 60 -1.02 14.02 9.66
N SER A 61 -1.06 13.35 10.82
CA SER A 61 0.02 12.45 11.24
C SER A 61 -0.22 10.98 10.90
N VAL A 62 -1.47 10.57 10.67
CA VAL A 62 -1.83 9.17 10.41
C VAL A 62 -2.48 9.01 9.05
N ILE A 63 -3.62 9.67 8.81
CA ILE A 63 -4.41 9.43 7.60
C ILE A 63 -3.62 9.82 6.35
N ILE A 64 -3.13 11.08 6.29
CA ILE A 64 -2.38 11.55 5.12
C ILE A 64 -1.12 10.71 4.85
N PRO A 65 -0.24 10.42 5.82
CA PRO A 65 0.93 9.58 5.58
C PRO A 65 0.57 8.16 5.12
N VAL A 66 -0.46 7.55 5.69
CA VAL A 66 -0.91 6.21 5.28
C VAL A 66 -1.43 6.23 3.85
N SER A 67 -2.20 7.24 3.46
CA SER A 67 -2.71 7.39 2.09
C SER A 67 -1.57 7.64 1.08
N VAL A 68 -0.57 8.44 1.45
CA VAL A 68 0.64 8.65 0.64
C VAL A 68 1.43 7.35 0.45
N ILE A 69 1.63 6.57 1.53
CA ILE A 69 2.33 5.28 1.46
C ILE A 69 1.52 4.28 0.62
N GLY A 70 0.20 4.24 0.80
CA GLY A 70 -0.68 3.37 0.02
C GLY A 70 -0.63 3.69 -1.48
N LEU A 71 -0.64 4.98 -1.84
CA LEU A 71 -0.48 5.43 -3.23
C LEU A 71 0.91 5.05 -3.76
N ALA A 72 1.94 5.20 -2.94
CA ALA A 72 3.30 4.82 -3.33
C ALA A 72 3.37 3.31 -3.64
N LEU A 73 2.79 2.45 -2.81
CA LEU A 73 2.74 1.00 -3.07
C LEU A 73 1.88 0.65 -4.30
N ALA A 74 0.80 1.39 -4.54
CA ALA A 74 -0.06 1.16 -5.69
C ALA A 74 0.67 1.45 -7.01
N PHE A 75 1.43 2.55 -7.09
CA PHE A 75 1.96 3.08 -8.35
C PHE A 75 3.47 2.96 -8.53
N PHE A 76 4.27 2.89 -7.47
CA PHE A 76 5.72 2.72 -7.63
C PHE A 76 6.08 1.26 -7.90
N GLU A 77 6.61 1.04 -9.10
CA GLU A 77 7.27 -0.20 -9.47
C GLU A 77 8.77 0.11 -9.63
N HIS A 78 9.63 -0.68 -8.97
CA HIS A 78 11.06 -0.49 -9.10
C HIS A 78 11.51 -1.07 -10.45
N PRO A 79 12.28 -0.31 -11.26
CA PRO A 79 12.66 -0.74 -12.61
C PRO A 79 13.46 -2.06 -12.63
N GLU A 80 14.34 -2.28 -11.65
CA GLU A 80 15.15 -3.52 -11.57
C GLU A 80 14.52 -4.68 -10.76
N TYR A 81 13.82 -4.38 -9.66
CA TYR A 81 13.32 -5.40 -8.72
C TYR A 81 11.81 -5.65 -8.83
N GLY A 82 11.14 -4.96 -9.74
CA GLY A 82 9.70 -5.05 -9.93
C GLY A 82 8.92 -4.47 -8.76
N ARG A 83 7.82 -5.14 -8.40
CA ARG A 83 6.79 -4.64 -7.48
C ARG A 83 7.31 -4.56 -6.04
N LEU A 84 7.12 -3.40 -5.39
CA LEU A 84 7.46 -3.18 -3.98
C LEU A 84 6.70 -4.14 -3.04
N ASP A 85 5.47 -4.51 -3.39
CA ASP A 85 4.65 -5.44 -2.60
C ASP A 85 5.27 -6.84 -2.55
N LYS A 86 5.74 -7.34 -3.72
CA LYS A 86 6.43 -8.62 -3.82
C LYS A 86 7.75 -8.58 -3.04
N LEU A 87 8.47 -7.45 -3.09
CA LEU A 87 9.68 -7.24 -2.30
C LEU A 87 9.39 -7.28 -0.80
N LEU A 88 8.40 -6.52 -0.31
CA LEU A 88 8.00 -6.51 1.09
C LEU A 88 7.60 -7.89 1.60
N VAL A 89 6.77 -8.61 0.83
CA VAL A 89 6.34 -9.98 1.18
C VAL A 89 7.52 -10.94 1.18
N SER A 90 8.42 -10.85 0.19
CA SER A 90 9.62 -11.70 0.11
C SER A 90 10.59 -11.43 1.27
N TYR A 91 10.77 -10.16 1.66
CA TYR A 91 11.59 -9.76 2.79
C TYR A 91 11.01 -10.25 4.12
N ILE A 92 9.69 -10.13 4.31
CA ILE A 92 9.00 -10.65 5.49
C ILE A 92 9.12 -12.18 5.55
N ARG A 93 8.93 -12.88 4.43
CA ARG A 93 9.10 -14.34 4.33
C ARG A 93 10.54 -14.75 4.62
N TYR A 94 11.53 -14.03 4.09
CA TYR A 94 12.95 -14.28 4.36
C TYR A 94 13.27 -14.14 5.85
N LYS A 95 12.83 -13.05 6.50
CA LYS A 95 13.06 -12.80 7.92
C LYS A 95 12.38 -13.85 8.81
N ARG A 96 11.24 -14.40 8.39
CA ARG A 96 10.43 -15.35 9.15
C ARG A 96 10.84 -16.82 8.93
N ASN A 97 11.32 -17.16 7.74
CA ASN A 97 11.65 -18.53 7.32
C ASN A 97 13.11 -18.68 6.85
N GLY A 98 14.08 -18.24 7.67
CA GLY A 98 15.52 -18.40 7.38
C GLY A 98 16.04 -19.84 7.19
N LYS A 99 15.16 -20.85 7.17
CA LYS A 99 15.47 -22.27 6.92
C LYS A 99 15.21 -22.74 5.48
N TYR A 100 14.49 -21.99 4.64
CA TYR A 100 14.14 -22.42 3.28
C TYR A 100 15.06 -21.89 2.17
N TYR A 101 16.08 -21.11 2.54
CA TYR A 101 17.02 -20.48 1.61
C TYR A 101 18.48 -20.68 2.04
N ARG A 102 18.81 -21.91 2.46
CA ARG A 102 20.20 -22.37 2.62
C ARG A 102 20.58 -23.28 1.46
#